data_AF-A0AAE4PA57-F1
#
_entry.id   AF-A0AAE4PA57-F1
#
_cell.length_a   1.000
_cell.length_b   1.000
_cell.length_c   1.000
_cell.angle_alpha   90.00
_cell.angle_beta   90.00
_cell.angle_gamma   90.00
#
_symmetry.space_group_name_H-M   'P 1'
#
loop_
_entity.id
_entity.type
_entity.pdbx_description
1 polymer ?
#
loop_
_entity_poly.entity_id
_entity_poly.type
_entity_poly.pdbx_seq_one_letter_code
_entity_poly.pdbx_strand_id
1 'polypeptide(L)' 'MGDLLKKPFGRHGKVHAITPESAGWRYVGFDLIRLRAGEAWAEETGSNEVILVMVEGKARIEAAG' A
#
# COMPACT_ATOMS: atom_id res chain seq x y z
N MET A 1 14.82 -12.49 -18.99
CA MET A 1 14.19 -11.19 -18.69
C MET A 1 13.48 -11.36 -17.34
N GLY A 2 13.81 -10.56 -16.32
CA GLY A 2 13.22 -10.75 -14.98
C GLY A 2 11.75 -10.34 -14.95
N ASP A 3 10.91 -11.07 -14.21
CA ASP A 3 9.50 -10.74 -13.97
C ASP A 3 9.35 -9.60 -12.94
N LEU A 4 9.82 -8.41 -13.34
CA LEU A 4 9.90 -7.23 -12.46
C LEU A 4 8.64 -6.36 -12.52
N LEU A 5 7.87 -6.45 -13.62
CA LEU A 5 6.66 -5.65 -13.79
C LEU A 5 5.51 -6.25 -12.98
N LYS A 6 5.13 -5.60 -11.87
CA LYS A 6 3.92 -5.95 -11.12
C LYS A 6 2.77 -5.05 -11.58
N LYS A 7 1.81 -5.63 -12.31
CA LYS A 7 0.59 -4.92 -12.74
C LYS A 7 -0.41 -4.82 -11.57
N PRO A 8 -1.25 -3.77 -11.54
CA PRO A 8 -2.30 -3.67 -10.53
C PRO A 8 -3.29 -4.82 -10.69
N PHE A 9 -3.74 -5.38 -9.57
CA PHE A 9 -4.74 -6.46 -9.54
C PHE A 9 -6.17 -5.94 -9.36
N GLY A 10 -6.35 -4.63 -9.22
CA GLY A 10 -7.65 -3.99 -9.05
C GLY A 10 -7.63 -2.52 -9.47
N ARG A 11 -8.80 -1.88 -9.42
CA ARG A 11 -8.98 -0.44 -9.74
C ARG A 11 -9.47 0.39 -8.55
N HIS A 12 -9.65 -0.23 -7.39
CA HIS A 12 -10.23 0.33 -6.18
C HIS A 12 -9.83 -0.51 -4.96
N GLY A 13 -9.82 0.07 -3.76
CA GLY A 13 -9.28 -0.59 -2.56
C GLY A 13 -7.77 -0.75 -2.65
N LYS A 14 -7.20 -1.80 -2.06
CA LYS A 14 -5.79 -2.14 -2.26
C LYS A 14 -5.59 -2.63 -3.70
N VAL A 15 -4.85 -1.88 -4.52
CA VAL A 15 -4.62 -2.16 -5.95
C VAL A 15 -3.19 -2.64 -6.26
N HIS A 16 -2.26 -2.38 -5.35
CA HIS A 16 -0.96 -3.04 -5.27
C HIS A 16 -0.72 -3.53 -3.85
N ALA A 17 -0.05 -4.67 -3.75
CA ALA A 17 0.37 -5.31 -2.51
C ALA A 17 1.66 -6.07 -2.80
N ILE A 18 2.80 -5.42 -2.59
CA ILE A 18 4.13 -5.97 -2.86
C ILE A 18 4.78 -6.21 -1.50
N THR A 19 5.00 -7.47 -1.18
CA THR A 19 5.73 -7.87 0.03
C THR A 19 7.16 -8.31 -0.32
N PRO A 20 8.10 -8.28 0.63
CA PRO A 20 9.44 -8.84 0.44
C PRO A 20 9.41 -10.27 -0.10
N GLU A 21 8.51 -11.11 0.41
CA GLU A 21 8.34 -12.51 -0.01
C GLU A 21 7.90 -12.60 -1.47
N SER A 22 6.91 -11.78 -1.88
CA SER A 22 6.41 -11.77 -3.26
C SER A 22 7.43 -11.21 -4.27
N ALA A 23 8.32 -10.32 -3.80
CA ALA A 23 9.29 -9.63 -4.62
C ALA A 23 10.66 -10.33 -4.68
N GLY A 24 10.92 -11.27 -3.77
CA GLY A 24 12.20 -11.99 -3.68
C GLY A 24 13.35 -11.12 -3.17
N TRP A 25 13.05 -10.03 -2.46
CA TRP A 25 14.05 -9.18 -1.81
C TRP A 25 13.82 -9.13 -0.30
N ARG A 26 14.68 -8.41 0.43
CA ARG A 26 14.76 -8.54 1.89
C ARG A 26 13.94 -7.54 2.72
N TYR A 27 13.61 -6.37 2.19
CA TYR A 27 13.22 -5.25 3.06
C TYR A 27 11.94 -4.53 2.65
N VAL A 28 11.84 -4.05 1.42
CA VAL A 28 10.82 -3.05 1.07
C VAL A 28 9.46 -3.70 0.82
N GLY A 29 8.43 -3.23 1.50
CA GLY A 29 7.02 -3.47 1.13
C GLY A 29 6.44 -2.26 0.40
N PHE A 30 5.42 -2.47 -0.44
CA PHE A 30 4.68 -1.40 -1.08
C PHE A 30 3.21 -1.76 -1.30
N ASP A 31 2.33 -0.98 -0.70
CA ASP A 31 0.89 -1.04 -0.93
C ASP A 31 0.42 0.26 -1.61
N LEU A 32 -0.55 0.14 -2.52
CA LEU A 32 -1.28 1.29 -3.06
C LEU A 32 -2.76 1.08 -2.83
N ILE A 33 -3.40 2.04 -2.14
CA ILE A 33 -4.82 2.02 -1.84
C ILE A 33 -5.50 3.16 -2.57
N ARG A 34 -6.59 2.85 -3.28
CA ARG A 34 -7.41 3.82 -4.01
C ARG A 34 -8.82 3.86 -3.44
N LEU A 35 -9.12 4.95 -2.74
CA LEU A 35 -10.41 5.20 -2.09
C LEU A 35 -11.27 6.19 -2.87
N ARG A 36 -12.58 6.10 -2.70
CA ARG A 36 -13.54 7.15 -3.07
C ARG A 36 -13.76 8.08 -1.87
N ALA A 37 -14.36 9.24 -2.14
CA ALA A 37 -14.73 10.17 -1.09
C ALA A 37 -15.68 9.50 -0.08
N GLY A 38 -15.38 9.63 1.21
CA GLY A 38 -16.17 9.05 2.30
C GLY A 38 -15.78 7.62 2.69
N GLU A 39 -14.89 6.95 1.95
CA GLU A 39 -14.38 5.64 2.34
C GLU A 39 -13.18 5.74 3.29
N ALA A 40 -12.98 4.69 4.06
CA ALA A 40 -11.88 4.54 5.00
C ALA A 40 -11.12 3.23 4.75
N TRP A 41 -9.84 3.22 5.11
CA TRP A 41 -8.98 2.04 5.08
C TRP A 41 -8.13 2.01 6.35
N ALA A 42 -7.90 0.82 6.90
CA ALA A 42 -7.09 0.61 8.08
C ALA A 42 -6.24 -0.65 7.91
N GLU A 43 -4.99 -0.59 8.35
CA GLU A 43 -4.02 -1.69 8.32
C GLU A 43 -3.18 -1.64 9.60
N GLU A 44 -2.75 -2.81 10.07
CA GLU A 44 -1.72 -2.90 11.11
C GLU A 44 -0.34 -2.84 10.46
N THR A 45 0.51 -1.95 10.93
CA THR A 45 1.90 -1.83 10.46
C THR A 45 2.81 -2.92 11.05
N GLY A 46 2.33 -3.61 12.09
CA GLY A 46 3.09 -4.62 12.82
C GLY A 46 4.38 -4.03 13.39
N SER A 47 5.48 -4.77 13.23
CA SER A 47 6.82 -4.34 13.66
C SER A 47 7.52 -3.39 12.68
N ASN A 48 6.92 -3.09 11.54
CA ASN A 48 7.56 -2.29 10.50
C ASN A 48 7.21 -0.81 10.68
N GLU A 49 8.22 0.04 10.54
CA GLU A 49 7.98 1.45 10.26
C GLU A 49 7.37 1.61 8.87
N VAL A 50 6.47 2.59 8.73
CA VAL A 50 5.81 2.87 7.45
C VAL A 50 5.85 4.36 7.15
N ILE A 51 5.91 4.67 5.86
CA ILE A 51 5.67 6.01 5.34
C ILE A 51 4.34 5.99 4.57
N LEU A 52 3.42 6.87 4.96
CA LEU A 52 2.18 7.09 4.23
C LEU A 52 2.36 8.25 3.26
N VAL A 53 2.16 7.98 1.97
CA VAL A 53 2.30 8.97 0.91
C VAL A 53 0.93 9.22 0.27
N MET A 54 0.42 10.45 0.41
CA MET A 54 -0.77 10.90 -0.31
C MET A 54 -0.41 11.22 -1.76
N VAL A 55 -0.72 10.29 -2.68
CA VAL A 55 -0.44 10.47 -4.12
C VAL A 55 -1.38 11.51 -4.75
N GLU A 56 -2.67 11.43 -4.43
CA GLU A 56 -3.69 12.39 -4.88
C GLU A 56 -4.80 12.56 -3.84
N GLY A 57 -5.54 13.67 -3.94
CA GLY A 57 -6.70 13.95 -3.10
C GLY A 57 -6.36 14.48 -1.70
N LYS A 58 -7.30 14.31 -0.76
CA LYS A 58 -7.19 14.73 0.64
C LYS A 58 -7.74 13.62 1.52
N ALA A 59 -7.10 13.37 2.64
CA ALA A 59 -7.52 12.38 3.61
C ALA A 59 -7.31 12.90 5.04
N ARG A 60 -8.11 12.39 5.97
CA ARG A 60 -7.80 12.42 7.40
C ARG A 60 -7.02 11.15 7.71
N ILE A 61 -5.88 11.30 8.36
CA ILE A 61 -5.00 10.19 8.74
C ILE A 61 -4.92 10.17 10.25
N GLU A 62 -5.13 8.99 10.82
CA GLU A 62 -4.98 8.71 12.24
C GLU A 62 -4.00 7.55 12.39
N ALA A 63 -3.03 7.69 13.28
CA ALA A 63 -2.01 6.69 13.55
C ALA A 63 -1.71 6.68 15.05
N ALA A 64 -1.38 5.50 15.58
CA ALA A 64 -1.05 5.27 16.98
C ALA A 64 -2.16 5.53 18.02
N GLY A 65 -3.41 5.78 17.60
CA GLY A 65 -4.53 6.07 18.50
C GLY A 65 -4.53 7.52 18.97
#